data_AF-A0A821HLA5-F1
#
_entry.id   AF-A0A821HLA5-F1
#
_cell.length_a   1.000
_cell.length_b   1.000
_cell.length_c   1.000
_cell.angle_alpha   90.00
_cell.angle_beta   90.00
_cell.angle_gamma   90.00
#
_symmetry.space_group_name_H-M   'P 1'
#
loop_
_entity.id
_entity.type
_entity.pdbx_description
1 polymer ?
#
loop_
_entity_poly.entity_id
_entity_poly.type
_entity_poly.pdbx_seq_one_letter_code
_entity_poly.pdbx_strand_id
1 'polypeptide(L)'
;MGAGAIVEPASRLGYIQEYRLSVYSLYAAVSVGSQTNDIIETLQKLSSTAISNMIIEFINLCTLNYGKVKLVLKHNQYFVESACHNILKNLLHDSQIQECRLITRKINIDINSNVSVQQ
;
A
#
# COMPACT_ATOMS: atom_id res chain seq x y z
N MET A 1 20.34 -12.75 3.70
CA MET A 1 18.92 -12.40 3.43
C MET A 1 18.42 -13.35 2.36
N GLY A 2 17.56 -14.31 2.73
CA GLY A 2 17.10 -15.36 1.82
C GLY A 2 16.05 -14.84 0.84
N ALA A 3 16.00 -15.44 -0.35
CA ALA A 3 15.08 -15.16 -1.45
C ALA A 3 13.57 -15.18 -1.09
N GLY A 4 13.20 -15.58 0.13
CA GLY A 4 11.82 -15.74 0.60
C GLY A 4 11.03 -14.45 0.78
N ALA A 5 11.58 -13.28 0.44
CA ALA A 5 10.86 -12.01 0.51
C ALA A 5 10.23 -11.58 -0.84
N ILE A 6 10.64 -12.16 -1.97
CA ILE A 6 10.26 -11.67 -3.31
C ILE A 6 9.24 -12.59 -3.99
N VAL A 7 9.36 -13.90 -3.81
CA VAL A 7 8.52 -14.91 -4.46
C VAL A 7 7.81 -15.78 -3.43
N GLU A 8 6.59 -16.21 -3.75
CA GLU A 8 5.82 -17.10 -2.89
C GLU A 8 6.10 -18.58 -3.23
N PRO A 9 6.20 -19.48 -2.24
CA PRO A 9 6.41 -20.90 -2.48
C PRO A 9 5.13 -21.55 -3.01
N ALA A 10 5.20 -22.16 -4.20
CA ALA A 10 4.09 -22.93 -4.77
C ALA A 10 4.20 -24.42 -4.38
N SER A 11 5.40 -24.99 -4.47
CA SER A 11 5.65 -26.39 -4.12
C SER A 11 7.03 -26.58 -3.49
N ARG A 12 7.10 -27.45 -2.47
CA ARG A 12 8.33 -27.77 -1.73
C ARG A 12 8.65 -29.26 -1.85
N LEU A 13 9.07 -29.68 -3.03
CA LEU A 13 9.59 -31.04 -3.23
C LEU A 13 11.06 -31.11 -2.79
N GLY A 14 11.56 -32.33 -2.57
CA GLY A 14 12.90 -32.57 -2.00
C GLY A 14 14.07 -32.10 -2.86
N TYR A 15 13.90 -32.02 -4.18
CA TYR A 15 14.97 -31.67 -5.12
C TYR A 15 14.69 -30.43 -5.99
N ILE A 16 13.42 -30.18 -6.31
CA ILE A 16 12.99 -29.05 -7.14
C ILE A 16 11.93 -28.28 -6.38
N GLN A 17 12.17 -27.00 -6.17
CA GLN A 17 11.23 -26.11 -5.51
C GLN A 17 10.61 -25.18 -6.53
N GLU A 18 9.29 -25.07 -6.48
CA GLU A 18 8.54 -24.21 -7.36
C GLU A 18 8.16 -22.92 -6.63
N TYR A 19 8.48 -21.80 -7.25
CA TYR A 19 8.19 -20.47 -6.75
C TYR A 19 7.38 -19.70 -7.77
N ARG A 20 6.45 -18.90 -7.28
CA ARG A 20 5.61 -18.04 -8.11
C ARG A 20 5.91 -16.58 -7.80
N LEU A 21 6.05 -15.79 -8.86
CA LEU A 21 6.04 -14.34 -8.75
C LEU A 21 4.61 -13.85 -8.95
N SER A 22 4.07 -13.16 -7.95
CA SER A 22 2.73 -12.57 -8.02
C SER A 22 2.72 -11.13 -7.49
N VAL A 23 1.65 -10.41 -7.82
CA VAL A 23 1.38 -9.05 -7.35
C VAL A 23 1.46 -8.97 -5.81
N TYR A 24 0.96 -9.99 -5.11
CA TYR A 24 0.97 -10.05 -3.64
C TYR A 24 2.38 -10.19 -3.07
N SER A 25 3.20 -11.05 -3.66
CA SER A 25 4.59 -11.23 -3.25
C SER A 25 5.42 -9.95 -3.45
N LEU A 26 5.19 -9.23 -4.55
CA LEU A 26 5.82 -7.92 -4.80
C LEU A 26 5.33 -6.84 -3.83
N TYR A 27 4.04 -6.83 -3.51
CA TYR A 27 3.49 -5.92 -2.50
C TYR A 27 4.14 -6.14 -1.13
N ALA A 28 4.30 -7.41 -0.72
CA ALA A 28 4.99 -7.75 0.53
C ALA A 28 6.44 -7.26 0.52
N ALA A 29 7.17 -7.51 -0.57
CA ALA A 29 8.55 -7.08 -0.74
C ALA A 29 8.71 -5.55 -0.62
N VAL A 30 7.87 -4.77 -1.31
CA VAL A 30 7.94 -3.30 -1.24
C VAL A 30 7.49 -2.79 0.13
N SER A 31 6.50 -3.43 0.76
CA SER A 31 6.00 -3.04 2.09
C SER A 31 7.05 -3.21 3.19
N VAL A 32 7.98 -4.17 3.04
CA VAL A 32 9.13 -4.32 3.95
C VAL A 32 10.30 -3.40 3.60
N GLY A 33 10.21 -2.64 2.50
CA GLY A 33 11.18 -1.64 2.10
C GLY A 33 12.15 -2.04 0.99
N SER A 34 11.92 -3.17 0.30
CA SER A 34 12.74 -3.55 -0.86
C SER A 34 12.52 -2.58 -2.03
N GLN A 35 13.60 -2.06 -2.62
CA GLN A 35 13.50 -1.20 -3.80
C GLN A 35 13.30 -2.03 -5.06
N THR A 36 12.68 -1.44 -6.09
CA THR A 36 12.43 -2.10 -7.37
C THR A 36 13.69 -2.68 -8.00
N ASN A 37 14.79 -1.93 -7.97
CA ASN A 37 16.07 -2.36 -8.54
C ASN A 37 16.67 -3.53 -7.76
N ASP A 38 16.60 -3.49 -6.42
CA ASP A 38 17.10 -4.56 -5.56
C ASP A 38 16.35 -5.88 -5.82
N ILE A 39 15.04 -5.81 -6.09
CA ILE A 39 14.22 -6.96 -6.45
C ILE A 39 14.71 -7.58 -7.77
N ILE A 40 14.90 -6.76 -8.80
CA ILE A 40 15.38 -7.21 -10.12
C ILE A 40 16.78 -7.81 -10.00
N GLU A 41 17.70 -7.14 -9.31
CA GLU A 41 19.07 -7.60 -9.12
C GLU A 41 19.11 -8.93 -8.33
N THR A 42 18.28 -9.05 -7.30
CA THR A 42 18.19 -10.30 -6.52
C THR A 42 17.67 -11.44 -7.37
N LEU A 43 16.62 -11.22 -8.17
CA LEU A 43 16.14 -12.24 -9.10
C LEU A 43 17.21 -12.62 -10.13
N GLN A 44 17.98 -11.65 -10.65
CA GLN A 44 19.04 -11.92 -11.62
C GLN A 44 20.16 -12.78 -11.01
N LYS A 45 20.52 -12.52 -9.75
CA LYS A 45 21.53 -13.31 -9.01
C LYS A 45 21.07 -14.75 -8.73
N LEU A 46 19.77 -14.95 -8.53
CA LEU A 46 19.19 -16.27 -8.24
C LEU A 46 18.85 -17.05 -9.51
N SER A 47 18.66 -16.36 -10.63
CA SER A 47 18.29 -16.98 -11.89
C SER A 47 19.53 -17.51 -12.60
N SER A 48 19.54 -18.81 -12.91
CA SER A 48 20.57 -19.41 -13.77
C SER A 48 20.48 -18.94 -15.24
N THR A 49 19.38 -18.27 -15.61
CA THR A 49 19.13 -17.73 -16.95
C THR A 49 18.86 -16.23 -16.89
N ALA A 50 19.06 -15.53 -18.01
CA ALA A 50 18.68 -14.12 -18.10
C ALA A 50 17.17 -13.95 -17.89
N ILE A 51 16.79 -12.97 -17.06
CA ILE A 51 15.39 -12.63 -16.83
C ILE A 51 14.83 -11.95 -18.08
N SER A 52 13.65 -12.40 -18.50
CA SER A 52 12.92 -11.77 -19.61
C SER A 52 12.51 -10.33 -19.27
N ASN A 53 12.61 -9.44 -20.25
CA ASN A 53 12.20 -8.04 -20.12
C ASN A 53 10.74 -7.90 -19.65
N MET A 54 9.85 -8.81 -20.04
CA MET A 54 8.45 -8.81 -19.59
C MET A 54 8.32 -8.89 -18.06
N ILE A 55 9.18 -9.67 -17.39
CA ILE A 55 9.15 -9.78 -15.93
C ILE A 55 9.65 -8.49 -15.29
N ILE A 56 10.69 -7.88 -15.87
CA ILE A 56 11.23 -6.60 -15.40
C ILE A 56 10.17 -5.50 -15.53
N GLU A 57 9.49 -5.43 -16.66
CA GLU A 57 8.37 -4.50 -16.89
C GLU A 57 7.22 -4.74 -15.91
N PHE A 58 6.85 -6.00 -15.67
CA PHE A 58 5.84 -6.37 -14.68
C PHE A 58 6.20 -5.87 -13.28
N ILE A 59 7.45 -6.12 -12.84
CA ILE A 59 7.94 -5.65 -11.54
C ILE A 59 7.86 -4.12 -11.48
N ASN A 60 8.37 -3.41 -12.48
CA ASN A 60 8.32 -1.95 -12.53
C ASN A 60 6.88 -1.41 -12.45
N LEU A 61 5.96 -1.98 -13.22
CA LEU A 61 4.57 -1.55 -13.24
C LEU A 61 3.89 -1.71 -11.88
N CYS A 62 4.13 -2.84 -11.21
CA CYS A 62 3.56 -3.14 -9.91
C CYS A 62 4.17 -2.25 -8.81
N THR A 63 5.50 -2.14 -8.75
CA THR A 63 6.18 -1.44 -7.64
C THR A 63 6.06 0.08 -7.74
N LEU A 64 5.81 0.64 -8.93
CA LEU A 64 5.64 2.08 -9.12
C LEU A 64 4.56 2.70 -8.24
N ASN A 65 3.55 1.96 -7.80
CA ASN A 65 2.46 2.52 -6.99
C ASN A 65 2.40 1.98 -5.56
N TYR A 66 3.25 1.01 -5.21
CA TYR A 66 3.21 0.36 -3.90
C TYR A 66 3.90 1.18 -2.81
N GLY A 67 3.39 1.06 -1.58
CA GLY A 67 3.95 1.72 -0.39
C GLY A 67 3.80 3.24 -0.35
N LYS A 68 3.12 3.86 -1.33
CA LYS A 68 3.01 5.31 -1.43
C LYS A 68 1.94 5.93 -0.53
N VAL A 69 0.96 5.13 -0.08
CA VAL A 69 -0.18 5.59 0.72
C VAL A 69 -0.35 4.64 1.90
N LYS A 70 -0.60 5.19 3.09
CA LYS A 70 -0.75 4.47 4.34
C LYS A 70 -2.04 4.87 5.03
N LEU A 71 -2.83 3.88 5.44
CA LEU A 71 -3.95 4.11 6.35
C LEU A 71 -3.43 4.03 7.79
N VAL A 72 -3.63 5.08 8.57
CA VAL A 72 -3.13 5.20 9.95
C VAL A 72 -4.29 5.46 10.89
N LEU A 73 -4.37 4.70 11.98
CA LEU A 73 -5.30 4.95 13.07
C LEU A 73 -4.61 5.82 14.12
N LYS A 74 -5.13 7.03 14.37
CA LYS A 74 -4.67 7.92 15.46
C LYS A 74 -5.89 8.41 16.23
N HIS A 75 -5.88 8.31 17.56
CA HIS A 75 -7.00 8.77 18.40
C HIS A 75 -8.38 8.25 17.96
N ASN A 76 -8.47 6.95 17.62
CA ASN A 76 -9.68 6.31 17.12
C ASN A 76 -10.24 6.91 15.81
N GLN A 77 -9.40 7.61 15.03
CA GLN A 77 -9.73 8.17 13.73
C GLN A 77 -8.78 7.62 12.67
N TYR A 78 -9.34 7.25 11.51
CA TYR A 78 -8.58 6.76 10.37
C TYR A 78 -8.11 7.93 9.50
N PHE A 79 -6.81 7.96 9.21
CA PHE A 79 -6.15 8.96 8.37
C PHE A 79 -5.48 8.28 7.18
N VAL A 80 -5.55 8.89 6.01
CA VAL A 80 -4.79 8.47 4.83
C VAL A 80 -3.58 9.39 4.70
N GLU A 81 -2.39 8.83 4.90
CA GLU A 81 -1.12 9.56 4.85
C GLU A 81 -0.30 9.11 3.63
N SER A 82 0.39 10.05 3.00
CA SER A 82 1.32 9.77 1.90
C SER A 82 2.49 10.76 1.99
N ALA A 83 3.71 10.29 1.70
CA ALA A 83 4.87 11.17 1.56
C ALA A 83 4.78 12.05 0.30
N CYS A 84 4.03 11.61 -0.71
CA CYS A 84 3.93 12.27 -2.00
C CYS A 84 2.62 13.06 -2.10
N HIS A 85 2.73 14.39 -2.06
CA HIS A 85 1.57 15.29 -2.12
C HIS A 85 0.72 15.12 -3.39
N ASN A 86 1.35 14.77 -4.52
CA ASN A 86 0.63 14.55 -5.79
C ASN A 86 -0.37 13.39 -5.72
N ILE A 87 -0.03 12.33 -4.98
CA ILE A 87 -0.88 11.15 -4.85
C ILE A 87 -2.09 11.46 -3.97
N LEU A 88 -1.87 12.20 -2.88
CA LEU A 88 -2.97 12.64 -2.02
C LEU A 88 -3.94 13.55 -2.78
N LYS A 89 -3.43 14.48 -3.60
CA LYS A 89 -4.26 15.29 -4.50
C LYS A 89 -5.08 14.44 -5.46
N ASN A 90 -4.45 13.47 -6.13
CA ASN A 90 -5.15 12.58 -7.04
C ASN A 90 -6.26 11.78 -6.33
N LEU A 91 -5.99 11.28 -5.12
CA LEU A 91 -7.00 10.57 -4.31
C LEU A 91 -8.15 11.49 -3.87
N LEU A 92 -7.89 12.77 -3.60
CA LEU A 92 -8.92 13.74 -3.23
C LEU A 92 -9.80 14.17 -4.41
N HIS A 93 -9.33 14.01 -5.65
CA HIS A 93 -10.11 14.26 -6.86
C HIS A 93 -11.01 13.10 -7.25
N ASP A 94 -10.81 11.92 -6.67
CA ASP A 94 -11.66 10.76 -6.90
C ASP A 94 -13.00 10.90 -6.16
N SER A 95 -14.12 10.82 -6.89
CA SER A 95 -15.46 11.04 -6.33
C SER A 95 -15.85 10.01 -5.27
N GLN A 96 -15.46 8.74 -5.43
CA GLN A 96 -15.76 7.69 -4.46
C GLN A 96 -15.02 7.93 -3.14
N ILE A 97 -13.73 8.30 -3.23
CA ILE A 97 -12.91 8.59 -2.05
C ILE A 97 -13.40 9.87 -1.36
N GLN A 98 -13.84 10.86 -2.13
CA GLN A 98 -14.38 12.10 -1.60
C GLN A 98 -15.67 11.88 -0.79
N GLU A 99 -16.56 11.00 -1.25
CA GLU A 99 -17.79 10.63 -0.53
C GLU A 99 -17.50 9.89 0.78
N CYS A 100 -16.46 9.05 0.80
CA CYS A 100 -16.03 8.33 2.01
C CYS A 100 -15.30 9.21 3.03
N ARG A 101 -14.98 10.47 2.69
CA ARG A 101 -14.24 11.36 3.59
C ARG A 101 -15.14 11.83 4.73
N LEU A 102 -14.71 11.57 5.96
CA LEU A 102 -15.34 12.15 7.15
C LEU A 102 -15.12 13.67 7.16
N ILE A 103 -16.14 14.41 6.71
CA ILE A 103 -16.24 15.84 6.96
C ILE A 103 -16.84 15.95 8.36
N THR A 104 -15.99 16.16 9.37
CA THR A 104 -16.48 16.60 10.68
C THR A 104 -17.24 17.90 10.45
N ARG A 105 -18.56 17.82 10.30
CA ARG A 105 -19.43 18.96 10.56
C ARG A 105 -19.13 19.34 12.00
N LYS A 106 -18.56 20.53 12.22
CA LYS A 106 -18.63 21.16 13.54
C LYS A 106 -20.11 21.15 13.90
N ILE A 107 -20.54 20.24 14.76
CA ILE A 107 -21.84 20.36 15.41
C ILE A 107 -21.66 21.58 16.31
N ASN A 108 -22.12 22.74 15.85
CA ASN A 108 -22.40 23.85 16.75
C ASN A 108 -23.51 23.33 17.66
N ILE A 109 -23.10 22.75 18.78
CA ILE A 109 -24.01 22.55 19.90
C ILE A 109 -24.18 23.96 20.44
N ASP A 110 -25.26 24.63 20.01
CA ASP A 110 -25.71 25.86 20.61
C ASP A 110 -26.09 25.56 22.06
N ILE A 111 -25.11 25.70 22.95
CA ILE A 111 -25.32 25.73 24.39
C ILE A 111 -26.02 27.07 24.66
N ASN A 112 -27.35 27.13 24.59
CA ASN A 112 -28.19 28.05 25.35
C ASN A 112 -29.69 27.91 24.99
N SER A 113 -30.39 27.06 25.73
CA SER A 113 -31.82 27.25 26.01
C SER A 113 -32.20 26.58 27.34
N ASN A 114 -31.45 26.87 28.40
CA ASN A 114 -31.97 26.82 29.76
C ASN A 114 -32.32 28.23 30.20
N VAL A 115 -33.51 28.69 29.83
CA VAL A 115 -34.25 29.68 30.61
C VAL A 115 -35.64 29.11 30.86
N SER A 116 -35.74 28.30 31.92
CA SER A 116 -36.97 28.24 32.69
C SER A 116 -36.90 29.36 33.72
N VAL A 117 -37.68 30.42 33.52
CA VAL A 117 -38.25 31.17 34.63
C VAL A 117 -39.74 31.29 34.32
N GLN A 118 -40.51 30.67 35.21
CA GLN A 118 -41.95 30.77 35.33
C GLN A 118 -42.32 32.15 35.88
N GLN A 119 -43.56 32.55 35.56
CA GLN A 119 -44.34 33.70 36.05
C GLN A 119 -44.18 35.02 35.29
#